data_AF-A0A6I6UP05-F1
#
_entry.id   AF-A0A6I6UP05-F1
#
_cell.length_a   1.000
_cell.length_b   1.000
_cell.length_c   1.000
_cell.angle_alpha   90.00
_cell.angle_beta   90.00
_cell.angle_gamma   90.00
#
_symmetry.space_group_name_H-M   'P 1'
#
loop_
_entity.id
_entity.type
_entity.pdbx_description
1 polymer ?
#
loop_
_entity_poly.entity_id
_entity_poly.type
_entity_poly.pdbx_seq_one_letter_code
_entity_poly.pdbx_strand_id
1 'polypeptide(L)'
;MSRKIVVFVLLLSSCLFLSACRVVFNPFAQNAEQREVQKEYRQTADVQEQEEVVEEEPEEPAFKIDATLTLDGENMVISGETDLPADSILGVSLIPYEGSATVEEIEDQSARTLSEVPPTIIGVGTSVEEGGSIKTRTYKRPDLSTRYRFELTFEPAGQEEKIKQQLVEQAGALDELAGLQVLKEADPDSSMVHGDDPVKGYIQTVNIMKADEENGDGVTLEFER
;
A
#
# COMPACT_ATOMS: atom_id res chain seq x y z
N MET A 1 -1.06 75.93 32.32
CA MET A 1 -1.62 75.55 30.99
C MET A 1 -0.46 75.23 30.05
N SER A 2 -0.68 74.42 29.02
CA SER A 2 0.32 74.09 27.97
C SER A 2 1.26 72.88 28.19
N ARG A 3 0.73 71.76 28.72
CA ARG A 3 1.35 70.42 28.52
C ARG A 3 0.43 69.39 27.85
N LYS A 4 -0.87 69.71 27.72
CA LYS A 4 -1.88 68.84 27.08
C LYS A 4 -2.13 69.14 25.59
N ILE A 5 -1.59 70.25 25.06
CA ILE A 5 -1.79 70.67 23.66
C ILE A 5 -0.72 70.07 22.73
N VAL A 6 0.49 69.79 23.22
CA VAL A 6 1.58 69.25 22.39
C VAL A 6 1.41 67.75 22.08
N VAL A 7 0.78 66.98 22.97
CA VAL A 7 0.56 65.54 22.78
C VAL A 7 -0.54 65.25 21.75
N PHE A 8 -1.54 66.14 21.64
CA PHE A 8 -2.65 65.96 20.69
C PHE A 8 -2.24 66.25 19.23
N VAL A 9 -1.25 67.10 19.01
CA VAL A 9 -0.75 67.42 17.65
C VAL A 9 0.15 66.31 17.08
N LEU A 10 0.85 65.56 17.93
CA LEU A 10 1.68 64.42 17.51
C LEU A 10 0.86 63.14 17.21
N LEU A 11 -0.32 62.99 17.81
CA LEU A 11 -1.21 61.83 17.58
C LEU A 11 -2.13 61.99 16.35
N LEU A 12 -2.33 63.21 15.86
CA LEU A 12 -3.06 63.48 14.61
C LEU A 12 -2.18 63.40 13.36
N SER A 13 -0.84 63.48 13.51
CA SER A 13 0.10 63.37 12.40
C SER A 13 0.45 61.91 12.02
N SER A 14 0.13 60.92 12.87
CA SER A 14 0.37 59.49 12.61
C SER A 14 -0.80 58.76 11.96
N CYS A 15 -1.98 59.39 11.85
CA CYS A 15 -3.17 58.79 11.23
C CYS A 15 -3.37 59.16 9.75
N LEU A 16 -2.48 59.97 9.14
CA LEU A 16 -2.57 60.37 7.73
C LEU A 16 -1.60 59.60 6.80
N PHE A 17 -0.92 58.57 7.29
CA PHE A 17 -0.04 57.70 6.47
C PHE A 17 -0.55 56.26 6.30
N LEU A 18 -1.79 55.95 6.68
CA LEU A 18 -2.32 54.57 6.64
C LEU A 18 -3.59 54.39 5.77
N SER A 19 -3.89 55.30 4.85
CA SER A 19 -5.04 55.12 3.92
C SER A 19 -4.76 55.42 2.44
N ALA A 20 -3.58 55.03 1.93
CA ALA A 20 -3.33 55.17 0.49
C ALA A 20 -2.41 54.09 -0.12
N CYS A 21 -2.60 52.81 0.23
CA CYS A 21 -2.15 51.69 -0.60
C CYS A 21 -3.18 50.54 -0.51
N ARG A 22 -4.41 50.76 -0.99
CA ARG A 22 -5.20 49.63 -1.48
C ARG A 22 -4.52 49.15 -2.76
N VAL A 23 -3.64 48.15 -2.64
CA VAL A 23 -3.17 47.38 -3.77
C VAL A 23 -4.40 46.64 -4.32
N VAL A 24 -5.02 47.24 -5.33
CA VAL A 24 -6.00 46.55 -6.16
C VAL A 24 -5.20 45.54 -6.97
N PHE A 25 -5.32 44.27 -6.60
CA PHE A 25 -4.78 43.17 -7.38
C PHE A 25 -5.53 43.17 -8.72
N ASN A 26 -4.89 43.69 -9.77
CA ASN A 26 -5.42 43.61 -11.12
C ASN A 26 -4.69 42.46 -11.84
N PRO A 27 -5.29 41.27 -11.96
CA PRO A 27 -4.61 40.08 -12.46
C PRO A 27 -4.26 40.14 -13.96
N PHE A 28 -4.58 41.24 -14.65
CA PHE A 28 -4.33 41.40 -16.09
C PHE A 28 -3.32 42.50 -16.44
N ALA A 29 -2.66 43.12 -15.45
CA ALA A 29 -1.68 44.20 -15.66
C ALA A 29 -0.25 43.80 -15.29
N GLN A 30 0.17 42.56 -15.58
CA GLN A 30 1.58 42.17 -15.44
C GLN A 30 2.39 42.61 -16.67
N ASN A 31 3.39 43.46 -16.44
CA ASN A 31 4.39 43.86 -17.44
C ASN A 31 5.24 42.64 -17.86
N ALA A 32 5.69 42.64 -19.12
CA ALA A 32 6.36 41.51 -19.78
C ALA A 32 7.55 40.92 -18.98
N GLU A 33 8.27 41.75 -18.23
CA GLU A 33 9.42 41.33 -17.40
C GLU A 33 9.02 40.38 -16.25
N GLN A 34 7.80 40.50 -15.70
CA GLN A 34 7.33 39.59 -14.65
C GLN A 34 6.96 38.20 -15.20
N ARG A 35 6.62 38.09 -16.49
CA ARG A 35 6.39 36.80 -17.15
C ARG A 35 7.68 36.03 -17.40
N GLU A 36 8.80 36.71 -17.61
CA GLU A 36 10.09 36.06 -17.81
C GLU A 36 10.64 35.49 -16.51
N VAL A 37 10.55 36.25 -15.41
CA VAL A 37 10.91 35.73 -14.07
C VAL A 37 10.02 34.54 -13.69
N GLN A 38 8.71 34.58 -13.98
CA GLN A 38 7.82 33.46 -13.68
C GLN A 38 8.06 32.23 -14.59
N LYS A 39 8.59 32.42 -15.80
CA LYS A 39 9.05 31.31 -16.67
C LYS A 39 10.36 30.72 -16.16
N GLU A 40 11.28 31.54 -15.68
CA GLU A 40 12.56 31.09 -15.13
C GLU A 40 12.35 30.31 -13.82
N TYR A 41 11.42 30.74 -12.96
CA TYR A 41 10.97 29.98 -11.78
C TYR A 41 10.24 28.68 -12.15
N ARG A 42 9.46 28.65 -13.24
CA ARG A 42 8.86 27.40 -13.74
C ARG A 42 9.92 26.43 -14.27
N GLN A 43 10.95 26.93 -14.94
CA GLN A 43 12.07 26.09 -15.41
C GLN A 43 13.01 25.65 -14.31
N THR A 44 13.15 26.38 -13.21
CA THR A 44 13.92 25.93 -12.03
C THR A 44 13.11 25.02 -11.11
N ALA A 45 11.78 25.05 -11.17
CA ALA A 45 10.92 24.05 -10.53
C ALA A 45 10.84 22.73 -11.32
N ASP A 46 10.85 22.77 -12.66
CA ASP A 46 10.87 21.56 -13.52
C ASP A 46 12.18 20.74 -13.46
N VAL A 47 13.20 21.18 -12.72
CA VAL A 47 14.51 20.51 -12.63
C VAL A 47 14.82 19.99 -11.21
N GLN A 48 13.90 20.17 -10.23
CA GLN A 48 14.09 19.71 -8.84
C GLN A 48 13.14 18.60 -8.38
N GLU A 49 12.29 18.04 -9.25
CA GLU A 49 11.45 16.86 -8.96
C GLU A 49 11.82 15.67 -9.87
N GLN A 50 13.11 15.42 -10.04
CA GLN A 50 13.59 14.05 -10.20
C GLN A 50 14.28 13.70 -8.90
N GLU A 51 13.48 13.49 -7.84
CA GLU A 51 13.86 12.49 -6.85
C GLU A 51 14.06 11.21 -7.66
N GLU A 52 15.33 10.91 -7.89
CA GLU A 52 15.81 9.60 -8.26
C GLU A 52 15.14 8.65 -7.28
N VAL A 53 14.06 7.99 -7.73
CA VAL A 53 13.49 6.83 -7.06
C VAL A 53 14.65 5.84 -7.09
N VAL A 54 15.43 5.85 -6.01
CA VAL A 54 16.35 4.77 -5.71
C VAL A 54 15.42 3.56 -5.66
N GLU A 55 15.43 2.76 -6.72
CA GLU A 55 15.03 1.36 -6.60
C GLU A 55 16.02 0.80 -5.58
N GLU A 56 15.65 0.89 -4.30
CA GLU A 56 16.29 0.13 -3.26
C GLU A 56 16.22 -1.32 -3.72
N GLU A 57 17.37 -1.98 -3.85
CA GLU A 57 17.40 -3.41 -4.11
C GLU A 57 16.46 -4.06 -3.09
N PRO A 58 15.55 -4.94 -3.53
CA PRO A 58 14.54 -5.50 -2.64
C PRO A 58 15.26 -6.15 -1.47
N GLU A 59 15.16 -5.55 -0.28
CA GLU A 59 15.74 -6.12 0.92
C GLU A 59 15.17 -7.53 1.09
N GLU A 60 16.04 -8.50 1.39
CA GLU A 60 15.56 -9.83 1.71
C GLU A 60 14.56 -9.74 2.87
N PRO A 61 13.37 -10.35 2.74
CA PRO A 61 12.35 -10.21 3.76
C PRO A 61 12.85 -10.79 5.07
N ALA A 62 12.47 -10.13 6.17
CA ALA A 62 12.85 -10.55 7.52
C ALA A 62 12.40 -11.98 7.87
N PHE A 63 11.39 -12.48 7.16
CA PHE A 63 10.83 -13.82 7.33
C PHE A 63 10.79 -14.60 6.02
N LYS A 64 11.12 -15.88 6.12
CA LYS A 64 10.91 -16.86 5.08
C LYS A 64 9.50 -17.44 5.19
N ILE A 65 8.76 -17.41 4.09
CA ILE A 65 7.48 -18.11 3.95
C ILE A 65 7.61 -18.97 2.69
N ASP A 66 7.73 -20.28 2.87
CA ASP A 66 7.80 -21.24 1.77
C ASP A 66 6.48 -22.01 1.73
N ALA A 67 5.52 -21.49 0.97
CA ALA A 67 4.21 -22.09 0.84
C ALA A 67 4.03 -22.78 -0.52
N THR A 68 3.15 -23.78 -0.52
CA THR A 68 2.70 -24.50 -1.71
C THR A 68 1.18 -24.62 -1.69
N LEU A 69 0.59 -24.63 -2.87
CA LEU A 69 -0.84 -24.83 -3.08
C LEU A 69 -1.06 -26.07 -3.95
N THR A 70 -1.69 -27.10 -3.39
CA THR A 70 -2.11 -28.29 -4.16
C THR A 70 -3.55 -28.16 -4.62
N LEU A 71 -3.78 -28.35 -5.91
CA LEU A 71 -5.10 -28.32 -6.55
C LEU A 71 -5.60 -29.74 -6.81
N ASP A 72 -6.79 -30.07 -6.32
CA ASP A 72 -7.47 -31.35 -6.54
C ASP A 72 -8.99 -31.13 -6.70
N GLY A 73 -9.40 -30.91 -7.94
CA GLY A 73 -10.73 -30.48 -8.33
C GLY A 73 -11.11 -29.17 -7.64
N GLU A 74 -12.18 -29.20 -6.87
CA GLU A 74 -12.61 -28.04 -6.07
C GLU A 74 -11.78 -27.83 -4.81
N ASN A 75 -10.89 -28.74 -4.44
CA ASN A 75 -10.06 -28.60 -3.25
C ASN A 75 -8.77 -27.85 -3.57
N MET A 76 -8.43 -26.88 -2.75
CA MET A 76 -7.14 -26.20 -2.76
C MET A 76 -6.52 -26.36 -1.37
N VAL A 77 -5.35 -26.99 -1.29
CA VAL A 77 -4.71 -27.33 -0.02
C VAL A 77 -3.42 -26.54 0.12
N ILE A 78 -3.34 -25.68 1.14
CA ILE A 78 -2.09 -24.97 1.48
C ILE A 78 -1.25 -25.83 2.42
N SER A 79 0.04 -25.90 2.16
CA SER A 79 1.06 -26.45 3.05
C SER A 79 2.37 -25.69 2.89
N GLY A 80 3.23 -25.70 3.91
CA GLY A 80 4.52 -25.03 3.81
C GLY A 80 5.26 -24.93 5.13
N GLU A 81 6.40 -24.24 5.09
CA GLU A 81 7.24 -23.95 6.23
C GLU A 81 7.57 -22.45 6.28
N THR A 82 7.80 -21.93 7.47
CA THR A 82 8.12 -20.53 7.71
C THR A 82 8.93 -20.38 9.01
N ASP A 83 9.71 -19.31 9.11
CA ASP A 83 10.37 -18.90 10.36
C ASP A 83 9.55 -17.91 11.19
N LEU A 84 8.32 -17.61 10.76
CA LEU A 84 7.39 -16.80 11.53
C LEU A 84 7.12 -17.43 12.92
N PRO A 85 6.86 -16.60 13.94
CA PRO A 85 6.51 -17.12 15.25
C PRO A 85 5.29 -18.04 15.23
N ALA A 86 5.30 -19.09 16.07
CA ALA A 86 4.14 -19.95 16.24
C ALA A 86 2.90 -19.14 16.65
N ASP A 87 1.72 -19.60 16.22
CA ASP A 87 0.43 -18.92 16.34
C ASP A 87 0.26 -17.68 15.44
N SER A 88 1.26 -17.32 14.62
CA SER A 88 1.10 -16.27 13.59
C SER A 88 -0.02 -16.63 12.61
N ILE A 89 -0.85 -15.65 12.26
CA ILE A 89 -1.97 -15.81 11.33
C ILE A 89 -1.57 -15.32 9.94
N LEU A 90 -1.79 -16.18 8.95
CA LEU A 90 -1.62 -15.90 7.52
C LEU A 90 -2.99 -15.71 6.87
N GLY A 91 -3.23 -14.53 6.31
CA GLY A 91 -4.40 -14.21 5.52
C GLY A 91 -4.41 -14.99 4.21
N VAL A 92 -5.60 -15.34 3.75
CA VAL A 92 -5.81 -16.06 2.48
C VAL A 92 -6.91 -15.36 1.71
N SER A 93 -6.62 -15.03 0.45
CA SER A 93 -7.57 -14.41 -0.48
C SER A 93 -7.59 -15.16 -1.80
N LEU A 94 -8.78 -15.38 -2.35
CA LEU A 94 -8.94 -15.85 -3.73
C LEU A 94 -9.63 -14.75 -4.54
N ILE A 95 -8.92 -14.24 -5.54
CA ILE A 95 -9.37 -13.12 -6.37
C ILE A 95 -9.52 -13.59 -7.81
N PRO A 96 -10.72 -13.55 -8.41
CA PRO A 96 -10.87 -13.93 -9.81
C PRO A 96 -10.21 -12.91 -10.74
N TYR A 97 -9.59 -13.41 -11.80
CA TYR A 97 -9.18 -12.56 -12.93
C TYR A 97 -10.40 -12.09 -13.72
N GLU A 98 -10.26 -10.98 -14.44
CA GLU A 98 -11.26 -10.59 -15.43
C GLU A 98 -11.49 -11.73 -16.45
N GLY A 99 -12.73 -12.00 -16.83
CA GLY A 99 -13.07 -13.16 -17.67
C GLY A 99 -12.43 -13.14 -19.07
N SER A 100 -11.95 -11.98 -19.53
CA SER A 100 -11.20 -11.80 -20.78
C SER A 100 -9.69 -12.02 -20.64
N ALA A 101 -9.15 -12.10 -19.43
CA ALA A 101 -7.72 -12.32 -19.22
C ALA A 101 -7.27 -13.62 -19.88
N THR A 102 -6.14 -13.59 -20.55
CA THR A 102 -5.50 -14.75 -21.18
C THR A 102 -4.44 -15.37 -20.27
N VAL A 103 -3.96 -16.56 -20.60
CA VAL A 103 -2.88 -17.22 -19.85
C VAL A 103 -1.59 -16.38 -19.92
N GLU A 104 -1.23 -15.92 -21.13
CA GLU A 104 -0.07 -15.05 -21.37
C GLU A 104 -0.13 -13.76 -20.57
N GLU A 105 -1.28 -13.07 -20.53
CA GLU A 105 -1.42 -11.85 -19.72
C GLU A 105 -1.26 -12.10 -18.21
N ILE A 106 -1.65 -13.27 -17.71
CA ILE A 106 -1.49 -13.63 -16.29
C ILE A 106 -0.02 -13.94 -15.98
N GLU A 107 0.64 -14.72 -16.84
CA GLU A 107 2.06 -15.07 -16.71
C GLU A 107 2.95 -13.83 -16.79
N ASP A 108 2.63 -12.89 -17.69
CA ASP A 108 3.33 -11.61 -17.84
C ASP A 108 2.88 -10.55 -16.82
N GLN A 109 2.08 -10.92 -15.81
CA GLN A 109 1.58 -10.04 -14.74
C GLN A 109 0.83 -8.79 -15.22
N SER A 110 0.30 -8.81 -16.44
CA SER A 110 -0.44 -7.69 -17.07
C SER A 110 -1.96 -7.82 -16.94
N ALA A 111 -2.46 -9.02 -16.60
CA ALA A 111 -3.87 -9.30 -16.39
C ALA A 111 -4.44 -8.57 -15.16
N ARG A 112 -5.66 -8.04 -15.32
CA ARG A 112 -6.40 -7.41 -14.22
C ARG A 112 -7.22 -8.42 -13.44
N THR A 113 -7.27 -8.22 -12.13
CA THR A 113 -8.16 -8.93 -11.21
C THR A 113 -9.44 -8.13 -10.96
N LEU A 114 -10.52 -8.81 -10.62
CA LEU A 114 -11.80 -8.17 -10.31
C LEU A 114 -11.76 -7.57 -8.90
N SER A 115 -11.15 -6.39 -8.76
CA SER A 115 -10.98 -5.68 -7.47
C SER A 115 -12.29 -5.20 -6.84
N GLU A 116 -13.39 -5.15 -7.59
CA GLU A 116 -14.71 -4.66 -7.12
C GLU A 116 -15.52 -5.73 -6.37
N VAL A 117 -15.15 -7.00 -6.49
CA VAL A 117 -15.71 -8.05 -5.64
C VAL A 117 -14.82 -8.11 -4.41
N PRO A 118 -15.33 -7.90 -3.18
CA PRO A 118 -14.53 -8.14 -1.98
C PRO A 118 -13.87 -9.51 -2.16
N PRO A 119 -12.54 -9.62 -2.01
CA PRO A 119 -11.85 -10.89 -2.19
C PRO A 119 -12.68 -11.91 -1.44
N THR A 120 -13.12 -12.95 -2.15
CA THR A 120 -13.90 -13.97 -1.45
C THR A 120 -12.92 -14.56 -0.46
N ILE A 121 -13.04 -14.16 0.81
CA ILE A 121 -12.23 -14.69 1.89
C ILE A 121 -12.69 -16.12 2.02
N ILE A 122 -12.05 -17.02 1.26
CA ILE A 122 -12.31 -18.44 1.38
C ILE A 122 -11.66 -18.81 2.71
N GLY A 123 -12.46 -18.82 3.76
CA GLY A 123 -12.06 -19.26 5.10
C GLY A 123 -11.18 -18.26 5.86
N VAL A 124 -11.42 -18.18 7.17
CA VAL A 124 -10.45 -17.65 8.13
C VAL A 124 -9.08 -18.21 7.77
N GLY A 125 -8.07 -17.35 7.65
CA GLY A 125 -6.72 -17.67 7.20
C GLY A 125 -6.08 -18.88 7.89
N THR A 126 -4.87 -19.23 7.49
CA THR A 126 -4.13 -20.31 8.15
C THR A 126 -3.26 -19.77 9.30
N SER A 127 -2.64 -20.66 10.07
CA SER A 127 -1.79 -20.30 11.21
C SER A 127 -0.48 -21.07 11.17
N VAL A 128 0.56 -20.55 11.83
CA VAL A 128 1.84 -21.24 11.99
C VAL A 128 1.79 -22.13 13.23
N GLU A 129 2.12 -23.41 13.08
CA GLU A 129 2.22 -24.36 14.19
C GLU A 129 3.59 -24.27 14.88
N GLU A 130 3.71 -24.91 16.05
CA GLU A 130 5.00 -25.06 16.72
C GLU A 130 6.02 -25.72 15.78
N GLY A 131 7.20 -25.10 15.64
CA GLY A 131 8.25 -25.56 14.73
C GLY A 131 8.23 -24.92 13.35
N GLY A 132 7.34 -23.96 13.08
CA GLY A 132 7.36 -23.14 11.86
C GLY A 132 6.59 -23.75 10.68
N SER A 133 5.86 -24.84 10.88
CA SER A 133 5.03 -25.40 9.80
C SER A 133 3.75 -24.59 9.62
N ILE A 134 3.36 -24.33 8.37
CA ILE A 134 2.08 -23.71 8.05
C ILE A 134 1.00 -24.76 8.21
N LYS A 135 0.04 -24.51 9.10
CA LYS A 135 -1.08 -25.41 9.35
C LYS A 135 -1.80 -25.73 8.05
N THR A 136 -1.89 -27.01 7.71
CA THR A 136 -2.58 -27.43 6.49
C THR A 136 -4.06 -27.10 6.57
N ARG A 137 -4.57 -26.40 5.57
CA ARG A 137 -5.99 -26.11 5.42
C ARG A 137 -6.45 -26.36 3.99
N THR A 138 -7.67 -26.86 3.88
CA THR A 138 -8.36 -27.06 2.60
C THR A 138 -9.37 -25.94 2.40
N TYR A 139 -9.24 -25.27 1.26
CA TYR A 139 -10.12 -24.24 0.75
C TYR A 139 -10.90 -24.81 -0.44
N LYS A 140 -12.09 -24.25 -0.69
CA LYS A 140 -12.96 -24.69 -1.78
C LYS A 140 -12.95 -23.69 -2.92
N ARG A 141 -12.45 -24.10 -4.09
CA ARG A 141 -12.47 -23.31 -5.31
C ARG A 141 -13.94 -23.13 -5.76
N PRO A 142 -14.43 -21.89 -5.95
CA PRO A 142 -15.84 -21.66 -6.27
C PRO A 142 -16.25 -22.17 -7.65
N ASP A 143 -15.37 -22.05 -8.65
CA ASP A 143 -15.60 -22.50 -10.02
C ASP A 143 -14.30 -22.98 -10.67
N LEU A 144 -14.38 -24.10 -11.40
CA LEU A 144 -13.24 -24.70 -12.10
C LEU A 144 -12.97 -24.05 -13.46
N SER A 145 -13.94 -23.30 -14.00
CA SER A 145 -13.83 -22.62 -15.30
C SER A 145 -13.32 -21.18 -15.23
N THR A 146 -13.07 -20.68 -14.02
CA THR A 146 -12.57 -19.33 -13.74
C THR A 146 -11.11 -19.38 -13.32
N ARG A 147 -10.30 -18.40 -13.77
CA ARG A 147 -8.92 -18.23 -13.31
C ARG A 147 -8.87 -17.34 -12.08
N TYR A 148 -7.96 -17.63 -11.16
CA TYR A 148 -7.84 -16.89 -9.91
C TYR A 148 -6.39 -16.57 -9.58
N ARG A 149 -6.20 -15.44 -8.89
CA ARG A 149 -5.00 -15.18 -8.10
C ARG A 149 -5.29 -15.59 -6.66
N PHE A 150 -4.47 -16.48 -6.14
CA PHE A 150 -4.50 -16.88 -4.75
C PHE A 150 -3.41 -16.11 -4.02
N GLU A 151 -3.77 -15.40 -2.96
CA GLU A 151 -2.84 -14.59 -2.19
C GLU A 151 -2.73 -15.14 -0.77
N LEU A 152 -1.49 -15.27 -0.30
CA LEU A 152 -1.13 -15.57 1.07
C LEU A 152 -0.47 -14.33 1.66
N THR A 153 -1.04 -13.79 2.73
CA THR A 153 -0.58 -12.53 3.33
C THR A 153 -0.19 -12.70 4.78
N PHE A 154 0.90 -12.04 5.20
CA PHE A 154 1.25 -11.87 6.60
C PHE A 154 1.26 -10.38 6.93
N GLU A 155 0.34 -9.95 7.79
CA GLU A 155 0.26 -8.57 8.28
C GLU A 155 0.77 -8.52 9.73
N PRO A 156 1.98 -7.97 10.00
CA PRO A 156 2.53 -7.88 11.36
C PRO A 156 1.63 -7.10 12.33
N ALA A 157 1.06 -5.99 11.87
CA ALA A 157 0.19 -5.14 12.68
C ALA A 157 -1.18 -5.79 13.01
N GLY A 158 -1.61 -6.76 12.21
CA GLY A 158 -2.84 -7.52 12.41
C GLY A 158 -2.72 -8.69 13.39
N GLN A 159 -1.51 -9.00 13.88
CA GLN A 159 -1.29 -10.15 14.76
C GLN A 159 -1.74 -9.93 16.21
N GLU A 160 -1.81 -11.00 17.00
CA GLU A 160 -2.02 -10.90 18.44
C GLU A 160 -0.83 -10.19 19.13
N GLU A 161 -1.10 -9.50 20.25
CA GLU A 161 -0.10 -8.69 20.97
C GLU A 161 1.16 -9.48 21.36
N LYS A 162 1.01 -10.75 21.71
CA LYS A 162 2.14 -11.64 22.01
C LYS A 162 3.07 -11.80 20.81
N ILE A 163 2.50 -11.99 19.62
CA ILE A 163 3.27 -12.15 18.38
C ILE A 163 3.90 -10.82 17.98
N LYS A 164 3.15 -9.71 18.05
CA LYS A 164 3.69 -8.37 17.82
C LYS A 164 4.93 -8.07 18.67
N GLN A 165 4.88 -8.40 19.96
CA GLN A 165 6.03 -8.23 20.85
C GLN A 165 7.24 -9.05 20.39
N GLN A 166 7.04 -10.30 19.96
CA GLN A 166 8.13 -11.14 19.45
C GLN A 166 8.73 -10.60 18.14
N LEU A 167 7.91 -10.00 17.27
CA LEU A 167 8.38 -9.36 16.04
C LEU A 167 9.18 -8.09 16.36
N VAL A 168 8.68 -7.26 17.29
CA VAL A 168 9.36 -6.05 17.78
C VAL A 168 10.69 -6.39 18.47
N GLU A 169 10.77 -7.48 19.23
CA GLU A 169 12.02 -7.93 19.83
C GLU A 169 13.10 -8.31 18.78
N GLN A 170 12.67 -8.72 17.58
CA GLN A 170 13.58 -9.09 16.49
C GLN A 170 14.02 -7.89 15.66
N ALA A 171 13.10 -6.95 15.39
CA ALA A 171 13.33 -5.87 14.42
C ALA A 171 13.28 -4.45 14.99
N GLY A 172 13.02 -4.28 16.29
CA GLY A 172 12.89 -2.98 16.95
C GLY A 172 11.51 -2.33 16.76
N ALA A 173 10.95 -2.41 15.55
CA ALA A 173 9.61 -1.93 15.24
C ALA A 173 8.93 -2.81 14.16
N LEU A 174 7.59 -2.76 14.08
CA LEU A 174 6.82 -3.58 13.13
C LEU A 174 6.91 -3.06 11.70
N ASP A 175 7.09 -1.75 11.53
CA ASP A 175 7.18 -1.05 10.24
C ASP A 175 8.61 -0.98 9.68
N GLU A 176 9.60 -1.38 10.48
CA GLU A 176 11.01 -1.50 10.12
C GLU A 176 11.42 -2.94 9.72
N LEU A 177 10.46 -3.86 9.61
CA LEU A 177 10.73 -5.21 9.13
C LEU A 177 11.18 -5.15 7.66
N ALA A 178 12.33 -5.77 7.34
CA ALA A 178 12.85 -5.83 5.98
C ALA A 178 11.87 -6.53 5.02
N GLY A 179 11.79 -6.03 3.79
CA GLY A 179 10.97 -6.61 2.72
C GLY A 179 9.44 -6.45 2.87
N LEU A 180 8.98 -5.51 3.70
CA LEU A 180 7.55 -5.16 3.80
C LEU A 180 7.03 -4.52 2.52
N GLN A 181 5.85 -4.95 2.08
CA GLN A 181 5.12 -4.41 0.95
C GLN A 181 3.84 -3.70 1.43
N VAL A 182 3.37 -2.71 0.68
CA VAL A 182 2.07 -2.07 0.95
C VAL A 182 0.96 -3.00 0.44
N LEU A 183 0.20 -3.60 1.36
CA LEU A 183 -0.93 -4.49 1.06
C LEU A 183 -2.21 -3.70 0.76
N LYS A 184 -2.38 -2.56 1.45
CA LYS A 184 -3.51 -1.65 1.24
C LYS A 184 -3.02 -0.22 1.40
N GLU A 185 -3.27 0.59 0.37
CA GLU A 185 -3.01 2.03 0.41
C GLU A 185 -3.86 2.71 1.48
N ALA A 186 -3.33 3.82 2.01
CA ALA A 186 -4.07 4.72 2.86
C ALA A 186 -5.33 5.19 2.12
N ASP A 187 -6.49 5.13 2.78
CA ASP A 187 -7.73 5.70 2.25
C ASP A 187 -7.97 7.08 2.91
N PRO A 188 -7.55 8.18 2.25
CA PRO A 188 -7.73 9.52 2.79
C PRO A 188 -9.21 9.93 2.84
N ASP A 189 -10.08 9.29 2.07
CA ASP A 189 -11.51 9.63 1.94
C ASP A 189 -12.37 8.87 2.96
N SER A 190 -11.90 7.71 3.45
CA SER A 190 -12.57 6.89 4.47
C SER A 190 -12.19 7.25 5.91
N SER A 191 -11.07 7.96 6.14
CA SER A 191 -10.67 8.33 7.50
C SER A 191 -11.32 9.61 8.00
N MET A 192 -12.04 9.52 9.12
CA MET A 192 -12.58 10.68 9.83
C MET A 192 -11.51 11.47 10.61
N VAL A 193 -10.27 10.96 10.75
CA VAL A 193 -9.19 11.58 11.54
C VAL A 193 -7.84 11.17 10.96
N HIS A 194 -7.32 11.92 9.97
CA HIS A 194 -6.06 11.63 9.24
C HIS A 194 -6.07 10.25 8.54
N GLY A 195 -5.92 10.23 7.20
CA GLY A 195 -5.96 9.02 6.36
C GLY A 195 -5.43 7.77 7.07
N ASP A 196 -6.20 6.68 7.04
CA ASP A 196 -5.77 5.41 7.66
C ASP A 196 -4.37 5.08 7.17
N ASP A 197 -3.43 4.78 8.08
CA ASP A 197 -2.06 4.45 7.68
C ASP A 197 -2.07 3.25 6.71
N PRO A 198 -1.16 3.22 5.72
CA PRO A 198 -1.10 2.11 4.78
C PRO A 198 -0.83 0.80 5.53
N VAL A 199 -1.56 -0.25 5.17
CA VAL A 199 -1.36 -1.58 5.76
C VAL A 199 -0.16 -2.22 5.06
N LYS A 200 0.88 -2.50 5.83
CA LYS A 200 2.11 -3.14 5.35
C LYS A 200 2.17 -4.61 5.78
N GLY A 201 2.76 -5.45 4.94
CA GLY A 201 2.96 -6.85 5.23
C GLY A 201 3.70 -7.58 4.11
N TYR A 202 3.74 -8.90 4.20
CA TYR A 202 4.28 -9.76 3.15
C TYR A 202 3.12 -10.35 2.36
N ILE A 203 3.24 -10.35 1.05
CA ILE A 203 2.30 -11.03 0.16
C ILE A 203 3.09 -12.01 -0.70
N GLN A 204 2.51 -13.19 -0.86
CA GLN A 204 2.91 -14.12 -1.90
C GLN A 204 1.69 -14.54 -2.68
N THR A 205 1.88 -14.79 -3.96
CA THR A 205 0.77 -15.10 -4.87
C THR A 205 1.03 -16.35 -5.67
N VAL A 206 -0.05 -17.00 -6.09
CA VAL A 206 -0.01 -18.08 -7.05
C VAL A 206 -1.19 -17.98 -7.99
N ASN A 207 -0.93 -18.21 -9.28
CA ASN A 207 -1.93 -18.12 -10.33
C ASN A 207 -2.57 -19.49 -10.55
N ILE A 208 -3.89 -19.54 -10.44
CA ILE A 208 -4.69 -20.75 -10.63
C ILE A 208 -5.40 -20.66 -11.97
N MET A 209 -5.01 -21.50 -12.91
CA MET A 209 -5.60 -21.57 -14.24
C MET A 209 -6.91 -22.37 -14.24
N LYS A 210 -7.65 -22.38 -15.35
CA LYS A 210 -8.86 -23.21 -15.47
C LYS A 210 -8.49 -24.68 -15.38
N ALA A 211 -9.39 -25.53 -14.88
CA ALA A 211 -9.07 -26.95 -14.66
C ALA A 211 -8.65 -27.72 -15.94
N ASP A 212 -9.01 -27.24 -17.12
CA ASP A 212 -8.62 -27.79 -18.42
C ASP A 212 -7.34 -27.18 -19.02
N GLU A 213 -6.71 -26.24 -18.30
CA GLU A 213 -5.45 -25.59 -18.66
C GLU A 213 -4.27 -26.16 -17.85
N GLU A 214 -3.05 -25.93 -18.34
CA GLU A 214 -1.84 -26.21 -17.57
C GLU A 214 -1.86 -25.44 -16.24
N ASN A 215 -1.37 -26.05 -15.17
CA ASN A 215 -1.42 -25.51 -13.80
C ASN A 215 -2.85 -25.25 -13.27
N GLY A 216 -3.86 -25.88 -13.88
CA GLY A 216 -5.26 -25.68 -13.54
C GLY A 216 -5.88 -26.64 -12.53
N ASP A 217 -5.41 -27.90 -12.52
CA ASP A 217 -5.90 -28.97 -11.63
C ASP A 217 -4.87 -30.11 -11.51
N GLY A 218 -4.90 -30.85 -10.40
CA GLY A 218 -4.03 -32.02 -10.16
C GLY A 218 -2.54 -31.68 -10.01
N VAL A 219 -2.22 -30.44 -9.65
CA VAL A 219 -0.86 -29.89 -9.57
C VAL A 219 -0.56 -29.34 -8.18
N THR A 220 0.73 -29.21 -7.88
CA THR A 220 1.22 -28.45 -6.72
C THR A 220 1.99 -27.25 -7.24
N LEU A 221 1.56 -26.07 -6.84
CA LEU A 221 2.11 -24.79 -7.27
C LEU A 221 2.89 -24.16 -6.11
N GLU A 222 4.02 -23.55 -6.42
CA GLU A 222 4.82 -22.78 -5.46
C GLU A 222 4.35 -21.32 -5.44
N PHE A 223 4.39 -20.70 -4.27
CA PHE A 223 4.04 -19.29 -4.13
C PHE A 223 5.21 -18.40 -4.56
N GLU A 224 4.91 -17.36 -5.33
CA GLU A 224 5.85 -16.35 -5.81
C GLU A 224 5.70 -15.05 -5.01
N ARG A 225 6.76 -14.25 -4.94
CA ARG A 225 6.79 -12.96 -4.23
C ARG A 225 6.48 -11.80 -5.16
#